data_AF-U3U6B6-F1
#
_entry.id   AF-U3U6B6-F1
#
_cell.length_a   1.000
_cell.length_b   1.000
_cell.length_c   1.000
_cell.angle_alpha   90.00
_cell.angle_beta   90.00
_cell.angle_gamma   90.00
#
_symmetry.space_group_name_H-M   'P 1'
#
loop_
_entity.id
_entity.type
_entity.pdbx_description
1 polymer ?
#
loop_
_entity_poly.entity_id
_entity_poly.type
_entity_poly.pdbx_seq_one_letter_code
_entity_poly.pdbx_strand_id
1 'polypeptide(L)'
;MFMILRQGAFHFLEVNTHLQVEHAVTESVIKIDIIIDCMLQLTVCDTMDSKYLEKPHSVSIEARIYAENSIKNFQPNLVQVS
;
A
#
# COMPACT_ATOMS: atom_id res chain seq x y z
N MET A 1 -5.93 -2.68 -9.38
CA MET A 1 -6.31 -1.26 -9.44
C MET A 1 -7.65 -1.11 -10.15
N PHE A 2 -8.54 -0.32 -9.58
CA PHE A 2 -9.83 0.04 -10.20
C PHE A 2 -9.89 1.56 -10.37
N MET A 3 -10.45 2.02 -11.50
CA MET A 3 -10.85 3.41 -11.67
C MET A 3 -12.33 3.54 -11.31
N ILE A 4 -12.66 4.58 -10.55
CA ILE A 4 -14.04 4.92 -10.18
C ILE A 4 -14.47 6.13 -11.00
N LEU A 5 -15.48 5.96 -11.85
CA LEU A 5 -16.01 7.05 -12.69
C LEU A 5 -17.03 7.90 -11.94
N ARG A 6 -17.31 9.11 -12.45
CA ARG A 6 -18.47 9.93 -12.02
C ARG A 6 -19.71 9.04 -12.13
N GLN A 7 -20.43 8.83 -11.01
CA GLN A 7 -21.55 7.88 -10.79
C GLN A 7 -21.18 6.56 -10.08
N GLY A 8 -19.92 6.34 -9.69
CA GLY A 8 -19.53 5.20 -8.86
C GLY A 8 -19.35 3.88 -9.61
N ALA A 9 -19.30 3.92 -10.95
CA ALA A 9 -18.97 2.75 -11.75
C ALA A 9 -17.49 2.36 -11.57
N PHE A 10 -17.23 1.08 -11.31
CA PHE A 10 -15.89 0.51 -11.14
C PHE A 10 -15.41 -0.12 -12.44
N HIS A 11 -14.21 0.27 -12.89
CA HIS A 11 -13.56 -0.32 -14.05
C HIS A 11 -12.21 -0.91 -13.65
N PHE A 12 -12.01 -2.20 -13.96
CA PHE A 12 -10.73 -2.86 -13.76
C PHE A 12 -9.68 -2.25 -14.68
N LEU A 13 -8.51 -1.96 -14.13
CA LEU A 13 -7.35 -1.50 -14.91
C LEU A 13 -6.29 -2.60 -15.01
N GLU A 14 -5.82 -3.08 -13.87
CA GLU A 14 -4.72 -4.06 -13.79
C GLU A 14 -4.64 -4.71 -12.40
N VAL A 15 -3.78 -5.72 -12.27
CA VAL A 15 -3.36 -6.31 -10.99
C VAL A 15 -1.86 -6.07 -10.83
N ASN A 16 -1.46 -5.58 -9.65
CA ASN A 16 -0.05 -5.53 -9.27
C ASN A 16 0.32 -6.84 -8.58
N THR A 17 1.21 -7.63 -9.19
CA THR A 17 1.64 -8.94 -8.69
C THR A 17 2.81 -8.87 -7.69
N HIS A 18 3.02 -7.70 -7.09
CA HIS A 18 4.10 -7.43 -6.14
C HIS A 18 3.54 -6.60 -4.97
N LEU A 19 4.27 -6.59 -3.85
CA LEU A 19 3.92 -5.77 -2.71
C LEU A 19 3.96 -4.29 -3.12
N GLN A 20 2.84 -3.59 -2.92
CA GLN A 20 2.75 -2.17 -3.26
C GLN A 20 3.33 -1.32 -2.13
N VAL A 21 3.89 -0.16 -2.46
CA VAL A 21 4.48 0.75 -1.47
C VAL A 21 3.45 1.14 -0.40
N GLU A 22 2.21 1.39 -0.82
CA GLU A 22 1.08 1.76 0.05
C GLU A 22 0.50 0.60 0.90
N HIS A 23 1.18 -0.53 1.06
CA HIS A 23 0.68 -1.62 1.91
C HIS A 23 0.54 -1.19 3.39
N ALA A 24 1.37 -0.26 3.86
CA ALA A 24 1.40 0.20 5.25
C ALA A 24 0.06 0.79 5.74
N VAL A 25 -0.72 1.44 4.86
CA VAL A 25 -2.06 1.91 5.25
C VAL A 25 -3.01 0.75 5.57
N THR A 26 -2.90 -0.37 4.85
CA THR A 26 -3.73 -1.55 5.07
C THR A 26 -3.34 -2.26 6.37
N GLU A 27 -2.04 -2.45 6.59
CA GLU A 27 -1.51 -3.04 7.82
C GLU A 27 -1.92 -2.26 9.08
N SER A 28 -1.88 -0.93 9.00
CA SER A 28 -2.23 -0.06 10.13
C SER A 28 -3.69 -0.18 10.57
N VAL A 29 -4.63 -0.40 9.64
CA VAL A 29 -6.08 -0.48 9.93
C VAL A 29 -6.58 -1.91 10.18
N ILE A 30 -5.96 -2.91 9.56
CA ILE A 30 -6.32 -4.33 9.73
C ILE A 30 -5.50 -4.99 10.87
N LYS A 31 -4.37 -4.40 11.26
CA LYS A 31 -3.45 -4.94 12.30
C LYS A 31 -2.83 -6.29 11.91
N ILE A 32 -2.35 -6.37 10.68
CA ILE A 32 -1.60 -7.51 10.11
C ILE A 32 -0.26 -7.02 9.54
N ASP A 33 0.75 -7.89 9.51
CA ASP A 33 2.01 -7.64 8.78
C ASP A 33 1.99 -8.43 7.47
N ILE A 34 1.75 -7.78 6.33
CA ILE A 34 1.57 -8.47 5.05
C ILE A 34 2.84 -9.23 4.63
N ILE A 35 4.02 -8.73 4.98
CA ILE A 35 5.29 -9.38 4.60
C ILE A 35 5.45 -10.67 5.40
N ILE A 36 5.40 -10.58 6.74
CA ILE A 36 5.64 -11.74 7.61
C ILE A 36 4.44 -12.68 7.60
N ASP A 37 3.26 -12.15 7.85
CA ASP A 37 2.05 -12.94 8.05
C ASP A 37 1.51 -13.51 6.73
N CYS A 38 1.61 -12.81 5.60
CA CYS A 38 1.16 -13.35 4.31
C CYS A 38 2.32 -13.92 3.50
N MET A 39 3.23 -13.05 3.02
CA MET A 39 4.17 -13.43 1.97
C MET A 39 5.16 -14.51 2.43
N LEU A 40 5.75 -14.36 3.61
CA LEU A 40 6.69 -15.34 4.15
C LEU A 40 5.98 -16.63 4.59
N GLN A 41 4.86 -16.53 5.31
CA GLN A 41 4.11 -17.73 5.71
C GLN A 41 3.65 -18.56 4.51
N LEU A 42 3.12 -17.93 3.46
CA LEU A 42 2.71 -18.62 2.22
C LEU A 42 3.85 -19.34 1.51
N THR A 43 5.09 -18.84 1.64
CA THR A 43 6.25 -19.53 1.05
C THR A 43 6.67 -20.78 1.82
N VAL A 44 6.28 -20.89 3.09
CA VAL A 44 6.66 -22.00 3.98
C VAL A 44 5.48 -22.98 4.18
N CYS A 45 4.24 -22.49 4.13
CA CYS A 45 3.01 -23.25 4.35
C CYS A 45 1.91 -22.78 3.39
N ASP A 46 1.13 -23.71 2.83
CA ASP A 46 0.03 -23.40 1.89
C ASP A 46 -1.26 -22.90 2.57
N THR A 47 -1.17 -22.40 3.80
CA THR A 47 -2.35 -22.03 4.59
C THR A 47 -2.24 -20.60 5.10
N MET A 48 -3.31 -19.83 4.89
CA MET A 48 -3.45 -18.47 5.40
C MET A 48 -4.34 -18.48 6.64
N ASP A 49 -3.89 -17.80 7.69
CA ASP A 49 -4.66 -17.56 8.90
C ASP A 49 -5.93 -16.72 8.61
N SER A 50 -7.00 -16.97 9.36
CA SER A 50 -8.30 -16.28 9.20
C SER A 50 -8.27 -14.79 9.53
N LYS A 51 -7.22 -14.32 10.23
CA LYS A 51 -7.03 -12.91 10.61
C LYS A 51 -7.03 -11.93 9.42
N TYR A 52 -6.72 -12.38 8.20
CA TYR A 52 -6.75 -11.51 7.01
C TYR A 52 -8.16 -11.13 6.53
N LEU A 53 -9.21 -11.71 7.13
CA LEU A 53 -10.61 -11.38 6.82
C LEU A 53 -11.21 -10.33 7.78
N GLU A 54 -10.41 -9.79 8.70
CA GLU A 54 -10.88 -8.75 9.61
C GLU A 54 -11.24 -7.45 8.88
N LYS A 55 -12.28 -6.78 9.37
CA LYS A 55 -12.70 -5.49 8.83
C LYS A 55 -11.74 -4.39 9.30
N PRO A 56 -11.54 -3.33 8.50
CA PRO A 56 -10.75 -2.18 8.93
C PRO A 56 -11.31 -1.57 10.23
N HIS A 57 -10.44 -1.35 11.22
CA HIS A 57 -10.85 -0.84 12.54
C HIS A 57 -10.72 0.69 12.66
N SER A 58 -10.03 1.35 11.73
CA SER A 58 -9.72 2.78 11.77
C SER A 58 -9.45 3.35 10.38
N VAL A 59 -9.07 4.62 10.33
CA VAL A 59 -8.59 5.31 9.11
C VAL A 59 -7.08 5.50 9.22
N SER A 60 -6.37 5.27 8.12
CA SER A 60 -4.92 5.51 8.01
C SER A 60 -4.62 6.33 6.75
N ILE A 61 -3.57 7.14 6.81
CA ILE A 61 -3.07 7.96 5.70
C ILE A 61 -1.54 7.76 5.65
N GLU A 62 -1.01 7.58 4.44
CA GLU A 62 0.41 7.56 4.16
C GLU A 62 0.77 8.73 3.27
N ALA A 63 1.85 9.44 3.63
CA ALA A 63 2.43 10.50 2.82
C ALA A 63 3.82 10.07 2.36
N ARG A 64 4.09 10.20 1.06
CA ARG A 64 5.40 9.92 0.49
C ARG A 64 6.26 11.17 0.54
N ILE A 65 7.36 11.11 1.27
CA ILE A 65 8.33 12.20 1.34
C ILE A 65 9.36 11.95 0.23
N TYR A 66 9.28 12.76 -0.83
CA TYR A 66 10.20 12.72 -1.95
C TYR A 66 11.27 13.80 -1.83
N ALA A 67 12.49 13.49 -2.27
CA ALA A 67 13.57 14.45 -2.43
C ALA A 67 13.35 15.31 -3.69
N GLU A 68 12.19 15.97 -3.76
CA GLU A 68 11.76 16.80 -4.88
C GLU A 68 11.51 18.23 -4.41
N ASN A 69 11.87 19.21 -5.24
CA ASN A 69 11.66 20.62 -4.91
C ASN A 69 10.33 21.12 -5.48
N SER A 70 9.33 21.29 -4.61
CA SER A 70 7.99 21.77 -5.00
C SER A 70 7.98 23.17 -5.63
N ILE A 71 8.93 24.05 -5.26
CA ILE A 71 9.04 25.42 -5.79
C ILE A 71 9.69 25.41 -7.19
N LYS A 72 10.49 24.39 -7.50
CA LYS A 72 11.15 24.21 -8.80
C LYS A 72 10.48 23.11 -9.63
N ASN A 73 9.15 23.15 -9.76
CA ASN A 73 8.37 22.21 -10.57
C ASN A 73 8.70 20.72 -10.27
N PHE A 74 8.84 20.36 -8.99
CA PHE A 74 9.14 18.99 -8.53
C PHE A 74 10.42 18.40 -9.12
N GLN A 75 11.42 19.25 -9.45
CA GLN A 75 12.71 18.75 -9.89
C GLN A 75 13.37 17.89 -8.80
N PRO A 76 14.00 16.76 -9.17
CA PRO A 76 14.79 15.96 -8.24
C PRO A 76 15.86 16.82 -7.58
N ASN A 77 15.92 16.78 -6.26
CA ASN A 77 16.92 17.47 -5.47
C ASN A 77 17.82 16.43 -4.81
N LEU A 78 19.09 16.37 -5.25
CA LEU A 78 20.11 15.55 -4.61
C LEU A 78 20.53 16.24 -3.31
N VAL A 79 19.77 16.00 -2.24
CA VAL A 79 20.10 16.49 -0.90
C VAL A 79 21.01 15.48 -0.22
N GLN A 80 22.16 15.93 0.29
CA GLN A 80 22.99 15.16 1.20
C GLN A 80 22.27 15.14 2.56
N VAL A 81 21.80 13.98 3.00
CA VAL A 81 21.15 13.83 4.31
C VAL A 81 22.25 14.00 5.37
N SER A 82 22.25 15.14 6.05
CA SER A 82 23.19 15.49 7.12
C SER A 82 22.73 14.98 8.47
#